data_AF-A0A562TSX8-F1
#
_entry.id   AF-A0A562TSX8-F1
#
_cell.length_a   1.000
_cell.length_b   1.000
_cell.length_c   1.000
_cell.angle_alpha   90.00
_cell.angle_beta   90.00
_cell.angle_gamma   90.00
#
_symmetry.space_group_name_H-M   'P 1'
#
loop_
_entity.id
_entity.type
_entity.pdbx_description
1 polymer ?
#
loop_
_entity_poly.entity_id
_entity_poly.type
_entity_poly.pdbx_seq_one_letter_code
_entity_poly.pdbx_strand_id
1 'polypeptide(L)' 'MTQEQPNNKLHGKTLEMILNALVAHYGWPELGYLIRINCFLDNPSIKSSLTFLRKTPWARKKVEDLYLQSPID' A
#
# COMPACT_ATOMS: atom_id res chain seq x y z
N MET A 1 -32.21 9.43 1.72
CA MET A 1 -31.38 9.11 2.90
C MET A 1 -30.14 8.41 2.38
N THR A 2 -28.98 9.05 2.50
CA THR A 2 -27.71 8.66 1.92
C THR A 2 -27.21 7.38 2.59
N GLN A 3 -27.12 6.27 1.85
CA GLN A 3 -26.49 5.05 2.35
C GLN A 3 -24.97 5.27 2.36
N GLU A 4 -24.43 5.82 3.44
CA GLU A 4 -23.01 5.73 3.74
C GLU A 4 -22.67 4.25 3.91
N GLN A 5 -21.98 3.69 2.93
CA GLN A 5 -21.47 2.32 2.98
C GLN A 5 -20.44 2.24 4.12
N PRO A 6 -20.72 1.56 5.25
CA PRO A 6 -19.87 1.60 6.43
C PRO A 6 -18.62 0.71 6.32
N ASN A 7 -18.24 0.29 5.12
CA ASN A 7 -17.24 -0.77 4.92
C ASN A 7 -16.21 -0.47 3.82
N ASN A 8 -15.89 0.81 3.61
CA ASN A 8 -14.66 1.11 2.89
C ASN A 8 -13.50 0.93 3.88
N LYS A 9 -12.89 -0.26 3.91
CA LYS A 9 -11.78 -0.60 4.83
C LYS A 9 -10.60 0.38 4.77
N LEU A 10 -10.51 1.20 3.72
CA LEU A 10 -9.51 2.25 3.56
C LEU A 10 -9.95 3.62 4.12
N HIS A 11 -11.20 3.78 4.57
CA HIS A 11 -11.70 5.07 5.04
C HIS A 11 -10.86 5.58 6.22
N GLY A 12 -10.25 6.75 6.06
CA GLY A 12 -9.36 7.35 7.06
C GLY A 12 -7.92 6.80 7.08
N LYS A 13 -7.60 5.76 6.28
CA LYS A 13 -6.23 5.23 6.18
C LYS A 13 -5.44 6.02 5.14
N THR A 14 -4.28 6.54 5.52
CA THR A 14 -3.39 7.23 4.58
C THR A 14 -2.53 6.23 3.80
N LEU A 15 -2.06 6.60 2.62
CA LEU A 15 -1.12 5.77 1.84
C LEU A 15 0.16 5.43 2.62
N GLU A 16 0.61 6.35 3.46
CA GLU A 16 1.76 6.13 4.35
C GLU A 16 1.47 5.05 5.39
N MET A 17 0.31 5.10 6.03
CA MET A 17 -0.10 4.10 7.01
C MET A 17 -0.23 2.72 6.36
N ILE A 18 -0.88 2.66 5.20
CA ILE A 18 -1.06 1.43 4.41
C ILE A 18 0.30 0.80 4.07
N LEU A 19 1.22 1.61 3.53
CA LEU A 19 2.55 1.11 3.15
C LEU A 19 3.35 0.64 4.37
N ASN A 20 3.33 1.40 5.48
CA ASN A 20 4.04 0.98 6.69
C ASN A 20 3.49 -0.34 7.25
N ALA A 21 2.17 -0.52 7.25
CA ALA A 21 1.55 -1.75 7.72
C ALA A 21 1.93 -2.96 6.84
N LEU A 22 1.92 -2.78 5.52
CA LEU A 22 2.37 -3.81 4.57
C LEU A 22 3.85 -4.15 4.75
N VAL A 23 4.71 -3.15 4.93
CA VAL A 23 6.16 -3.37 5.16
C VAL A 23 6.39 -4.06 6.49
N ALA A 24 5.63 -3.72 7.54
CA ALA A 24 5.73 -4.36 8.84
C ALA A 24 5.27 -5.83 8.80
N HIS A 25 4.26 -6.15 7.99
CA HIS A 25 3.72 -7.50 7.88
C HIS A 25 4.54 -8.41 6.94
N TYR A 26 4.92 -7.91 5.75
CA TYR A 26 5.57 -8.70 4.71
C TYR A 26 7.07 -8.45 4.57
N GLY A 27 7.54 -7.25 4.93
CA GLY A 27 8.87 -6.78 4.57
C GLY A 27 9.00 -6.41 3.09
N TRP A 28 10.08 -5.70 2.76
CA TRP A 28 10.34 -5.23 1.39
C TRP A 28 10.54 -6.34 0.35
N PRO A 29 11.26 -7.46 0.64
CA PRO A 29 11.47 -8.51 -0.35
C PRO A 29 10.16 -9.09 -0.87
N GLU A 30 9.23 -9.42 0.02
CA GLU A 30 7.94 -9.98 -0.37
C GLU A 30 7.04 -8.95 -1.06
N LEU A 31 7.09 -7.69 -0.64
CA LEU A 31 6.40 -6.62 -1.37
C LEU A 31 6.93 -6.46 -2.79
N GLY A 32 8.23 -6.63 -3.02
CA GLY A 32 8.82 -6.64 -4.36
C GLY A 32 8.35 -7.82 -5.21
N TYR A 33 8.09 -8.98 -4.59
CA TYR A 33 7.53 -10.14 -5.27
C TYR A 33 6.05 -9.97 -5.62
N LEU A 34 5.25 -9.50 -4.66
CA LEU A 34 3.80 -9.26 -4.79
C LEU A 34 3.51 -8.09 -5.75
N ILE A 35 4.29 -7.02 -5.62
CA ILE A 35 4.17 -5.79 -6.40
C ILE A 35 5.51 -5.58 -7.08
N ARG A 36 5.67 -6.20 -8.26
CA ARG A 36 6.88 -6.12 -9.09
C ARG A 36 7.14 -4.71 -9.61
N ILE A 37 7.67 -3.86 -8.75
CA ILE A 37 8.17 -2.52 -9.04
C ILE A 37 9.57 -2.37 -8.48
N ASN A 38 10.46 -1.74 -9.24
CA ASN A 38 11.85 -1.55 -8.82
C ASN A 38 11.98 -0.78 -7.51
N CYS A 39 11.02 0.10 -7.21
CA CYS A 39 10.99 0.89 -5.97
C CYS A 39 11.02 0.03 -4.68
N PHE A 40 10.56 -1.22 -4.73
CA PHE A 40 10.56 -2.14 -3.58
C PHE A 40 11.74 -3.11 -3.60
N LEU A 41 12.45 -3.21 -4.72
CA LEU A 41 13.55 -4.16 -4.93
C LEU A 41 14.93 -3.51 -4.76
N ASP A 42 15.05 -2.24 -5.13
CA ASP A 42 16.32 -1.51 -5.09
C ASP A 42 16.27 -0.39 -4.04
N ASN A 43 17.07 -0.54 -2.97
CA ASN A 43 17.20 0.40 -1.86
C ASN A 43 15.85 0.94 -1.33
N PRO A 44 14.91 0.05 -0.96
CA PRO A 44 13.56 0.47 -0.61
C PRO A 44 13.55 1.30 0.68
N SER A 45 12.82 2.41 0.65
CA SER A 45 12.53 3.21 1.84
C SER A 45 11.12 3.77 1.78
N ILE A 46 10.52 4.05 2.94
CA ILE A 46 9.17 4.59 3.04
C ILE A 46 9.05 5.91 2.25
N LYS A 47 10.00 6.84 2.44
CA LYS A 47 9.94 8.17 1.80
C LYS A 47 10.02 8.12 0.27
N SER A 48 10.96 7.33 -0.28
CA SER A 48 11.12 7.18 -1.74
C SER A 48 9.91 6.47 -2.34
N SER A 49 9.44 5.41 -1.69
CA SER A 49 8.24 4.65 -2.07
C SER A 49 7.00 5.54 -2.11
N LEU A 50 6.73 6.32 -1.07
CA LEU A 50 5.57 7.22 -1.07
C LEU A 50 5.67 8.29 -2.15
N THR A 51 6.87 8.81 -2.42
CA THR A 51 7.08 9.76 -3.51
C THR A 51 6.75 9.14 -4.86
N PHE A 52 7.20 7.90 -5.10
CA PHE A 52 6.90 7.13 -6.30
C PHE A 52 5.39 6.81 -6.41
N LEU A 53 4.78 6.24 -5.38
CA LEU A 53 3.37 5.87 -5.36
C LEU A 53 2.44 7.10 -5.49
N ARG A 54 2.87 8.28 -5.04
CA ARG A 54 2.14 9.54 -5.29
C ARG A 54 2.13 9.94 -6.76
N LYS A 55 3.19 9.65 -7.51
CA LYS A 55 3.34 9.96 -8.93
C LYS A 55 2.89 8.84 -9.86
N THR A 56 2.69 7.63 -9.34
CA THR A 56 2.38 6.43 -10.13
C THR A 56 1.08 5.78 -9.63
N PRO A 57 -0.10 6.24 -10.11
CA PRO A 57 -1.40 5.84 -9.58
C PRO A 57 -1.68 4.33 -9.66
N TRP A 58 -1.27 3.67 -10.75
CA TRP A 58 -1.49 2.22 -10.90
C TRP A 58 -0.72 1.42 -9.85
N ALA A 59 0.48 1.88 -9.46
CA ALA A 59 1.29 1.21 -8.45
C ALA A 59 0.69 1.44 -7.05
N ARG A 60 0.22 2.66 -6.77
CA ARG A 60 -0.54 2.95 -5.55
C ARG A 60 -1.74 2.05 -5.40
N LYS A 61 -2.54 1.90 -6.47
CA LYS A 61 -3.71 1.04 -6.45
C LYS A 61 -3.36 -0.41 -6.09
N LYS A 62 -2.26 -0.95 -6.63
CA LYS A 62 -1.78 -2.29 -6.24
C LYS A 62 -1.42 -2.40 -4.76
N VAL A 63 -0.82 -1.36 -4.18
CA VAL A 63 -0.50 -1.32 -2.74
C VAL A 63 -1.79 -1.28 -1.91
N GLU A 64 -2.75 -0.45 -2.28
CA GLU A 64 -4.06 -0.34 -1.62
C GLU A 64 -4.85 -1.66 -1.74
N ASP A 65 -4.90 -2.27 -2.93
CA ASP A 65 -5.57 -3.55 -3.18
C ASP A 65 -4.93 -4.68 -2.38
N LEU A 66 -3.59 -4.72 -2.31
CA LEU A 66 -2.87 -5.70 -1.49
C LEU A 66 -3.25 -5.56 -0.01
N TYR A 67 -3.28 -4.32 0.50
CA TYR A 67 -3.69 -4.07 1.89
C TYR A 67 -5.10 -4.58 2.20
N LEU A 68 -6.05 -4.39 1.27
CA LEU A 68 -7.43 -4.89 1.41
C LEU A 68 -7.52 -6.42 1.45
N GLN A 69 -6.60 -7.11 0.77
CA GLN A 69 -6.52 -8.56 0.69
C GLN A 69 -5.69 -9.18 1.83
N SER A 70 -4.87 -8.38 2.49
CA SER A 70 -3.99 -8.83 3.55
C SER A 70 -4.77 -8.95 4.88
N PRO A 71 -4.44 -9.94 5.73
CA PRO A 71 -5.00 -10.05 7.07
C PRO A 71 -4.34 -9.03 8.02
N ILE A 72 -4.53 -7.74 7.74
CA ILE A 72 -3.97 -6.61 8.49
C ILE A 72 -5.13 -5.76 9.01
N ASP A 73 -5.30 -5.70 10.33
CA ASP A 73 -6.32 -4.91 11.03
C ASP A 73 -5.89 -3.45 11.24
#